data_AF-A0AAV5XUJ3-F1
#
_entry.id   AF-A0AAV5XUJ3-F1
#
_cell.length_a   1.000
_cell.length_b   1.000
_cell.length_c   1.000
_cell.angle_alpha   90.00
_cell.angle_beta   90.00
_cell.angle_gamma   90.00
#
_symmetry.space_group_name_H-M   'P 1'
#
loop_
_entity.id
_entity.type
_entity.pdbx_description
1 polymer ?
#
loop_
_entity_poly.entity_id
_entity_poly.type
_entity_poly.pdbx_seq_one_letter_code
_entity_poly.pdbx_strand_id
1 'polypeptide(L)'
;MANIKSAIKRMRQNEKRRARNRMVRSKVRTAVKSARTALTAGAADGRAAALEAIRALDKAVTKGVVHPNTAARKKSALARRLAARV
;
A
#
# COMPACT_ATOMS: atom_id res chain seq x y z
N MET A 1 17.50 5.79 25.74
CA MET A 1 18.73 6.35 25.14
C MET A 1 19.59 5.20 24.66
N ALA A 2 20.13 5.23 23.44
CA ALA A 2 21.06 4.20 22.97
C ALA A 2 22.49 4.57 23.40
N ASN A 3 23.09 3.78 24.28
CA ASN A 3 24.41 4.11 24.85
C ASN A 3 25.56 3.57 23.99
N ILE A 4 25.29 2.62 23.11
CA ILE A 4 26.29 2.02 22.21
C ILE A 4 26.31 2.81 20.88
N LYS A 5 27.50 3.18 20.38
CA LYS A 5 27.68 3.92 19.12
C LYS A 5 26.94 3.27 17.94
N SER A 6 26.98 1.94 17.84
CA SER A 6 26.26 1.17 16.81
C SER A 6 24.73 1.32 16.94
N ALA A 7 24.20 1.33 18.15
CA ALA A 7 22.78 1.51 18.42
C ALA A 7 22.31 2.93 18.08
N ILE A 8 23.10 3.97 18.40
CA ILE A 8 22.81 5.36 17.98
C ILE A 8 22.73 5.45 16.45
N LYS A 9 23.67 4.82 15.74
CA LYS A 9 23.65 4.76 14.26
C LYS A 9 22.39 4.04 13.75
N ARG A 10 22.01 2.92 14.36
CA ARG A 10 20.78 2.20 14.00
C ARG A 10 19.53 3.03 14.23
N MET A 11 19.44 3.79 15.32
CA MET A 11 18.31 4.70 15.57
C MET A 11 18.15 5.72 14.43
N ARG A 12 19.23 6.40 14.04
CA ARG A 12 19.21 7.37 12.92
C ARG A 12 18.79 6.73 11.60
N GLN A 13 19.28 5.51 11.31
CA GLN A 13 18.89 4.77 10.11
C GLN A 13 17.42 4.36 10.12
N ASN A 14 16.94 3.88 11.27
CA ASN A 14 15.57 3.43 11.46
C ASN A 14 14.57 4.56 11.30
N GLU A 15 14.87 5.75 11.80
CA GLU A 15 14.02 6.93 11.63
C GLU A 15 13.85 7.30 10.15
N LYS A 16 14.95 7.37 9.40
CA LYS A 16 14.92 7.63 7.94
C LYS A 16 14.13 6.56 7.18
N ARG A 17 14.29 5.28 7.55
CA ARG A 17 13.51 4.17 6.96
C ARG A 17 12.02 4.27 7.34
N ARG A 18 11.71 4.60 8.59
CA ARG A 18 10.34 4.76 9.10
C ARG A 18 9.61 5.87 8.35
N ALA A 19 10.23 7.03 8.16
CA ALA A 19 9.64 8.14 7.41
C ALA A 19 9.28 7.75 5.97
N ARG A 20 10.23 7.14 5.23
CA ARG A 20 9.99 6.65 3.86
C ARG A 20 8.87 5.61 3.80
N ASN A 21 8.91 4.62 4.69
CA ASN A 21 7.91 3.55 4.72
C ASN A 21 6.52 4.07 5.11
N ARG A 22 6.45 5.09 5.96
CA ARG A 22 5.19 5.76 6.32
C ARG A 22 4.52 6.38 5.09
N MET A 23 5.28 7.10 4.26
CA MET A 23 4.75 7.71 3.04
C MET A 23 4.21 6.67 2.06
N VAL A 24 4.98 5.61 1.80
CA VAL A 24 4.57 4.53 0.89
C VAL A 24 3.31 3.82 1.41
N ARG A 25 3.26 3.48 2.72
CA ARG A 25 2.06 2.89 3.32
C ARG A 25 0.84 3.79 3.23
N SER A 26 1.00 5.09 3.47
CA SER A 26 -0.09 6.06 3.38
C SER A 26 -0.66 6.09 1.96
N LYS A 27 0.21 6.24 0.95
CA LYS A 27 -0.19 6.26 -0.47
C LYS A 27 -0.97 5.01 -0.86
N VAL A 28 -0.48 3.83 -0.48
CA VAL A 28 -1.16 2.55 -0.75
C VAL A 28 -2.52 2.47 -0.05
N ARG A 29 -2.61 2.89 1.23
CA ARG A 29 -3.89 2.89 1.97
C ARG A 29 -4.91 3.81 1.30
N THR A 30 -4.50 5.01 0.90
CA THR A 30 -5.38 5.97 0.22
C THR A 30 -5.85 5.44 -1.13
N ALA A 31 -4.95 4.90 -1.96
CA ALA A 31 -5.31 4.32 -3.26
C ALA A 31 -6.32 3.16 -3.12
N VAL A 32 -6.08 2.25 -2.17
CA VAL A 32 -7.00 1.14 -1.91
C VAL A 32 -8.35 1.62 -1.35
N LYS A 33 -8.37 2.67 -0.52
CA LYS A 33 -9.62 3.26 -0.01
C LYS A 33 -10.42 3.89 -1.15
N SER A 34 -9.77 4.72 -1.97
CA SER A 34 -10.37 5.38 -3.14
C SER A 34 -10.93 4.37 -4.15
N ALA A 35 -10.17 3.31 -4.46
CA ALA A 35 -10.66 2.24 -5.32
C ALA A 35 -11.91 1.57 -4.73
N ARG A 36 -11.91 1.27 -3.42
CA ARG A 36 -13.07 0.66 -2.78
C ARG A 36 -14.31 1.54 -2.82
N THR A 37 -14.16 2.85 -2.57
CA THR A 37 -15.29 3.80 -2.60
C THR A 37 -15.81 4.01 -4.01
N ALA A 38 -14.94 4.11 -5.00
CA ALA A 38 -15.35 4.25 -6.40
C ALA A 38 -16.07 2.99 -6.91
N LEU A 39 -15.61 1.81 -6.50
CA LEU A 39 -16.26 0.54 -6.84
C LEU A 39 -17.64 0.38 -6.19
N THR A 40 -17.85 0.87 -4.96
CA THR A 40 -19.16 0.84 -4.31
C THR A 40 -20.13 1.87 -4.87
N ALA A 41 -19.63 3.06 -5.27
CA ALA A 41 -20.46 4.20 -5.65
C ALA A 41 -20.96 4.18 -7.11
N GLY A 42 -20.81 3.08 -7.85
CA GLY A 42 -21.34 3.06 -9.21
C GLY A 42 -20.49 3.79 -10.26
N ALA A 43 -19.39 4.46 -9.90
CA ALA A 43 -18.66 5.35 -10.82
C ALA A 43 -17.98 4.61 -11.99
N ALA A 44 -18.06 5.20 -13.20
CA ALA A 44 -17.38 4.72 -14.40
C ALA A 44 -15.84 4.62 -14.21
N ASP A 45 -15.27 5.47 -13.36
CA ASP A 45 -13.83 5.52 -13.06
C ASP A 45 -13.34 4.46 -12.06
N GLY A 46 -14.25 3.64 -11.50
CA GLY A 46 -13.91 2.66 -10.48
C GLY A 46 -12.88 1.62 -10.93
N ARG A 47 -12.88 1.28 -12.23
CA ARG A 47 -11.93 0.33 -12.82
C ARG A 47 -10.53 0.92 -12.93
N ALA A 48 -10.40 2.18 -13.36
CA ALA A 48 -9.13 2.89 -13.42
C ALA A 48 -8.52 3.06 -12.02
N ALA A 49 -9.34 3.45 -11.04
CA ALA A 49 -8.91 3.57 -9.64
C ALA A 49 -8.42 2.23 -9.06
N ALA A 50 -9.08 1.12 -9.40
CA ALA A 50 -8.65 -0.21 -8.97
C ALA A 50 -7.31 -0.64 -9.59
N LEU A 51 -7.07 -0.36 -10.87
CA LEU A 51 -5.80 -0.64 -11.54
C LEU A 51 -4.65 0.16 -10.93
N GLU A 52 -4.87 1.45 -10.65
CA GLU A 52 -3.87 2.28 -9.96
C GLU A 52 -3.57 1.77 -8.54
N ALA A 53 -4.59 1.31 -7.80
CA ALA A 53 -4.39 0.69 -6.49
C ALA A 53 -3.58 -0.61 -6.58
N ILE A 54 -3.81 -1.44 -7.59
CA ILE A 54 -3.03 -2.67 -7.84
C ILE A 54 -1.57 -2.31 -8.14
N ARG A 55 -1.33 -1.35 -9.06
CA ARG A 55 0.01 -0.87 -9.40
C ARG A 55 0.75 -0.31 -8.19
N ALA A 56 0.06 0.44 -7.33
CA ALA A 56 0.63 0.97 -6.10
C ALA A 56 1.00 -0.14 -5.09
N LEU A 57 0.20 -1.20 -4.99
CA LEU A 57 0.49 -2.36 -4.14
C LEU A 57 1.75 -3.09 -4.62
N ASP A 58 1.85 -3.37 -5.92
CA ASP A 58 3.00 -4.10 -6.46
C ASP A 58 4.30 -3.29 -6.31
N LYS A 59 4.26 -1.97 -6.54
CA LYS A 59 5.39 -1.07 -6.25
C LYS A 59 5.77 -1.01 -4.76
N ALA A 60 4.84 -1.30 -3.85
CA ALA A 60 5.13 -1.33 -2.42
C ALA A 60 5.74 -2.67 -1.98
N VAL A 61 5.43 -3.76 -2.70
CA VAL A 61 6.07 -5.08 -2.51
C VAL A 61 7.52 -5.03 -2.95
N THR A 62 7.82 -4.47 -4.13
CA THR A 62 9.21 -4.35 -4.62
C THR A 62 10.09 -3.50 -3.70
N LYS A 63 9.51 -2.52 -3.02
CA LYS A 63 10.19 -1.69 -2.01
C LYS A 63 10.29 -2.35 -0.62
N GLY A 64 9.78 -3.57 -0.45
CA GLY A 64 9.78 -4.29 0.84
C GLY A 64 8.91 -3.66 1.92
N VAL A 65 7.99 -2.75 1.56
CA VAL A 65 7.14 -2.04 2.52
C VAL A 65 5.89 -2.85 2.89
N VAL A 66 5.41 -3.66 1.95
CA VAL A 66 4.24 -4.53 2.12
C VAL A 66 4.64 -5.96 1.77
N HIS A 67 4.25 -6.92 2.60
CA HIS A 67 4.49 -8.34 2.34
C HIS A 67 3.71 -8.81 1.09
N PRO A 68 4.28 -9.66 0.22
CA PRO A 68 3.62 -10.15 -1.00
C PRO A 68 2.24 -10.74 -0.71
N ASN A 69 2.10 -11.57 0.33
CA ASN A 69 0.79 -12.15 0.72
C ASN A 69 -0.25 -11.10 1.10
N THR A 70 0.17 -9.99 1.73
CA THR A 70 -0.75 -8.89 2.06
C THR A 70 -1.19 -8.15 0.80
N ALA A 71 -0.27 -7.96 -0.15
CA ALA A 71 -0.61 -7.38 -1.45
C ALA A 71 -1.55 -8.31 -2.24
N ALA A 72 -1.26 -9.61 -2.32
CA ALA A 72 -2.08 -10.62 -2.99
C ALA A 72 -3.52 -10.64 -2.44
N ARG A 73 -3.69 -10.67 -1.11
CA ARG A 73 -5.02 -10.60 -0.47
C ARG A 73 -5.79 -9.33 -0.86
N LYS A 74 -5.12 -8.18 -0.90
CA LYS A 74 -5.74 -6.90 -1.29
C LYS A 74 -6.10 -6.87 -2.78
N LYS A 75 -5.24 -7.38 -3.66
CA LYS A 75 -5.50 -7.52 -5.10
C LYS A 75 -6.70 -8.42 -5.36
N SER A 76 -6.74 -9.60 -4.74
CA SER A 76 -7.87 -10.53 -4.83
C SER A 76 -9.18 -9.89 -4.35
N ALA A 77 -9.15 -9.13 -3.26
CA ALA A 77 -10.34 -8.43 -2.77
C ALA A 77 -10.86 -7.33 -3.73
N LEU A 78 -9.96 -6.62 -4.42
CA LEU A 78 -10.35 -5.64 -5.45
C LEU A 78 -10.88 -6.33 -6.71
N ALA A 79 -10.22 -7.40 -7.15
CA ALA A 79 -10.63 -8.19 -8.32
C ALA A 79 -12.03 -8.80 -8.14
N ARG A 80 -12.32 -9.38 -6.96
CA ARG A 80 -13.68 -9.90 -6.65
C ARG A 80 -14.77 -8.83 -6.75
N ARG A 81 -14.48 -7.61 -6.28
CA ARG A 81 -15.43 -6.48 -6.36
C ARG A 81 -15.62 -5.95 -7.78
N LEU A 82 -14.61 -6.07 -8.63
CA LEU A 82 -14.72 -5.77 -10.06
C LEU A 82 -15.56 -6.83 -10.78
N ALA A 83 -15.36 -8.11 -10.45
CA ALA A 83 -16.08 -9.22 -11.07
C ALA A 83 -17.55 -9.32 -10.63
N ALA A 84 -17.86 -9.08 -9.35
CA ALA A 84 -19.22 -9.10 -8.81
C ALA A 84 -20.11 -7.92 -9.29
N ARG A 85 -19.58 -7.05 -10.13
CA ARG A 85 -20.30 -5.91 -10.74
C ARG A 85 -20.62 -6.15 -12.23
N VAL A 86 -20.42 -7.39 -12.67
CA VAL A 86 -21.10 -8.00 -13.83
C VAL A 86 -22.34 -8.67 -13.29
#